data_AF-A0A6J6SCU0-F1
#
_entry.id   AF-A0A6J6SCU0-F1
#
_cell.length_a   1.000
_cell.length_b   1.000
_cell.length_c   1.000
_cell.angle_alpha   90.00
_cell.angle_beta   90.00
_cell.angle_gamma   90.00
#
_symmetry.space_group_name_H-M   'P 1'
#
loop_
_entity.id
_entity.type
_entity.pdbx_description
1 polymer ?
#
loop_
_entity_poly.entity_id
_entity_poly.type
_entity_poly.pdbx_seq_one_letter_code
_entity_poly.pdbx_strand_id
1 'polypeptide(L)' 'MKIGQVSFMQMTTPADRPYGKGASGSKYQGQRGPTPSRYFENFNK' A
#
# COMPACT_ATOMS: atom_id res chain seq x y z
N MET A 1 21.03 -13.59 5.06
CA MET A 1 20.07 -14.64 4.64
C MET A 1 19.13 -14.07 3.59
N LYS A 2 18.82 -14.80 2.51
CA LYS A 2 17.74 -14.43 1.59
C LYS A 2 16.40 -14.81 2.22
N ILE A 3 15.45 -13.88 2.33
CA ILE A 3 14.17 -14.08 3.05
C ILE A 3 12.95 -14.05 2.14
N GLY A 4 13.13 -13.70 0.86
CA GLY A 4 12.03 -13.65 -0.10
C GLY A 4 12.46 -13.10 -1.46
N GLN A 5 11.48 -13.05 -2.36
CA GLN A 5 11.58 -12.52 -3.72
C GLN A 5 10.27 -11.79 -4.07
N VAL A 6 10.34 -10.87 -5.02
CA VAL A 6 9.16 -10.15 -5.55
C VAL A 6 9.03 -10.47 -7.02
N SER A 7 7.80 -10.76 -7.46
CA SER A 7 7.43 -10.91 -8.87
C SER A 7 6.40 -9.86 -9.23
N PHE A 8 6.39 -9.43 -10.48
CA PHE A 8 5.50 -8.38 -10.97
C PHE A 8 4.54 -8.95 -12.02
N MET A 9 3.32 -8.41 -12.03
CA MET A 9 2.30 -8.73 -13.01
C MET A 9 1.82 -7.44 -13.65
N GLN A 10 1.63 -7.47 -14.97
CA GLN A 10 1.19 -6.30 -15.72
C GLN A 10 -0.33 -6.13 -15.57
N MET A 11 -0.77 -4.92 -15.23
CA MET A 11 -2.18 -4.55 -15.28
C MET A 11 -2.63 -4.38 -16.73
N THR A 12 -3.92 -4.63 -16.99
CA THR A 12 -4.52 -4.41 -18.31
C THR A 12 -4.54 -2.93 -18.70
N THR A 13 -4.68 -2.03 -17.73
CA THR A 13 -4.66 -0.56 -17.88
C THR A 13 -3.99 0.09 -16.66
N PRO A 14 -3.62 1.39 -16.73
CA PRO A 14 -3.23 2.15 -15.53
C PRO A 14 -4.33 2.12 -14.46
N ALA A 15 -3.95 2.15 -13.18
CA ALA A 15 -4.90 2.23 -12.08
C ALA A 15 -5.47 3.66 -11.96
N ASP A 16 -6.81 3.79 -11.95
CA ASP A 16 -7.48 5.09 -11.79
C ASP A 16 -7.17 5.78 -10.45
N ARG A 17 -7.05 4.98 -9.39
CA ARG A 17 -6.79 5.45 -8.02
C ARG A 17 -5.61 4.67 -7.42
N PRO A 18 -4.36 5.01 -7.81
CA PRO A 18 -3.19 4.28 -7.33
C PRO A 18 -2.99 4.48 -5.82
N TYR A 19 -2.34 3.52 -5.18
CA TYR A 19 -2.00 3.61 -3.76
C TYR A 19 -1.17 4.88 -3.48
N GLY A 20 -1.53 5.62 -2.43
CA GLY A 20 -0.83 6.82 -1.98
C GLY A 20 -1.01 8.08 -2.84
N LYS A 21 -1.44 7.97 -4.10
CA LYS A 21 -1.62 9.10 -5.04
C LYS A 21 -3.00 9.15 -5.72
N GLY A 22 -4.03 8.54 -5.12
CA GLY A 22 -5.41 8.61 -5.63
C GLY A 22 -6.39 7.72 -4.89
N ALA A 23 -5.93 6.61 -4.32
CA ALA A 23 -6.73 5.78 -3.44
C ALA A 23 -7.01 6.49 -2.10
N SER A 24 -8.28 6.55 -1.70
CA SER A 24 -8.66 6.97 -0.35
C SER A 24 -8.30 5.87 0.65
N GLY A 25 -7.66 6.23 1.76
CA GLY A 25 -7.35 5.28 2.83
C GLY A 25 -6.07 4.46 2.64
N SER A 26 -5.16 4.88 1.77
CA SER A 26 -3.78 4.39 1.80
C SER A 26 -3.08 4.82 3.10
N LYS A 27 -2.62 3.87 3.91
CA LYS A 27 -2.12 4.14 5.27
C LYS A 27 -0.61 4.15 5.41
N TYR A 28 0.10 3.54 4.46
CA TYR A 28 1.50 3.15 4.57
C TYR A 28 2.36 3.61 3.39
N GLN A 29 1.90 4.60 2.61
CA GLN A 29 2.72 5.19 1.56
C GLN A 29 4.01 5.77 2.17
N GLY A 30 5.17 5.36 1.65
CA GLY A 30 6.47 5.85 2.13
C GLY A 30 7.03 5.14 3.37
N GLN A 31 6.47 4.00 3.78
CA GLN A 31 6.96 3.20 4.90
C GLN A 31 8.44 2.78 4.72
N ARG A 32 9.24 2.95 5.77
CA ARG A 32 10.69 2.65 5.80
C ARG A 32 11.07 1.47 6.70
N GLY A 33 10.17 1.02 7.56
CA GLY A 33 10.38 -0.07 8.50
C GLY A 33 9.04 -0.71 8.88
N PRO A 34 8.96 -1.56 9.90
CA PRO A 34 7.70 -2.18 10.33
C PRO A 34 6.80 -1.19 11.06
N THR A 35 6.04 -0.38 10.32
CA THR A 35 5.06 0.57 10.87
C THR A 35 3.92 -0.19 11.55
N PRO A 36 3.53 0.17 12.79
CA PRO A 36 2.39 -0.41 13.47
C PRO A 36 1.09 -0.27 12.69
N SER A 37 0.13 -1.15 12.99
CA SER A 37 -1.19 -1.12 12.36
C SER A 37 -1.89 0.22 12.56
N ARG A 38 -2.40 0.77 11.46
CA ARG A 38 -3.26 1.95 11.40
C ARG A 38 -4.72 1.60 11.10
N TYR A 39 -5.13 0.37 11.40
CA TYR A 39 -6.50 -0.08 11.10
C TYR A 39 -7.56 0.83 11.74
N PHE A 40 -7.28 1.32 12.95
CA PHE A 40 -8.17 2.19 13.73
C PHE A 40 -8.62 3.47 12.99
N GLU A 41 -7.82 3.98 12.05
CA GLU A 41 -8.18 5.16 11.24
C GLU A 41 -9.44 4.96 10.38
N ASN A 42 -9.89 3.71 10.17
CA ASN A 42 -11.12 3.43 9.44
C ASN A 42 -12.39 3.70 10.25
N PHE A 43 -12.31 3.78 11.58
CA PHE A 43 -13.49 3.95 12.44
C PHE A 43 -13.89 5.41 12.66
N ASN A 44 -13.00 6.34 12.31
CA ASN A 44 -13.20 7.79 12.48
C ASN A 44 -13.59 8.48 11.18
N LYS A 45 -14.07 7.72 10.18
CA LYS A 45 -14.46 8.22 8.86
C LYS A 45 -15.97 8.26 8.70
#